data_AF-A0A0F8ZYN2-F1
#
_entry.id   AF-A0A0F8ZYN2-F1
#
_cell.length_a   1.000
_cell.length_b   1.000
_cell.length_c   1.000
_cell.angle_alpha   90.00
_cell.angle_beta   90.00
_cell.angle_gamma   90.00
#
_symmetry.space_group_name_H-M   'P 1'
#
loop_
_entity.id
_entity.type
_entity.pdbx_description
1 polymer ?
#
loop_
_entity_poly.entity_id
_entity_poly.type
_entity_poly.pdbx_seq_one_letter_code
_entity_poly.pdbx_strand_id
1 'polypeptide(L)'
;DILRNIPAAHRWLSIEPLLGDLGKLDLKSGMIYGGIDWVVVGCESGPNRRPCKIEWIESIVKQCEAADVKVYVKQIDTGKVEKDINKFPKQLQVRQALSPERT
;
A
#
# COMPACT_ATOMS: atom_id res chain seq x y z
N ASP A 1 0.54 16.76 8.95
CA ASP A 1 -0.84 16.36 8.60
C ASP A 1 -1.68 17.37 7.81
N ILE A 2 -1.09 18.31 7.06
CA ILE A 2 -1.89 19.32 6.33
C ILE A 2 -2.82 18.69 5.29
N LEU A 3 -2.33 17.68 4.54
CA LEU A 3 -3.12 17.00 3.51
C LEU A 3 -4.34 16.23 4.06
N ARG A 4 -4.28 15.78 5.32
CA ARG A 4 -5.42 15.08 5.97
C ARG A 4 -6.62 15.99 6.20
N ASN A 5 -6.39 17.30 6.30
CA ASN A 5 -7.41 18.32 6.55
C ASN A 5 -8.08 18.85 5.28
N ILE A 6 -7.53 18.54 4.11
CA ILE A 6 -8.10 18.99 2.84
C ILE A 6 -9.39 18.19 2.59
N PRO A 7 -10.51 18.82 2.22
CA PRO A 7 -11.70 18.12 1.75
C PRO A 7 -11.36 17.35 0.47
N ALA A 8 -11.22 16.03 0.59
CA ALA A 8 -10.95 15.14 -0.53
C ALA A 8 -11.93 13.96 -0.45
N ALA A 9 -12.57 13.65 -1.57
CA ALA A 9 -13.49 12.53 -1.71
C ALA A 9 -12.78 11.18 -1.49
N HIS A 10 -11.52 11.10 -1.94
CA HIS A 10 -10.64 9.96 -1.74
C HIS A 10 -9.26 10.40 -1.28
N ARG A 11 -8.70 9.67 -0.32
CA ARG A 11 -7.30 9.81 0.11
C ARG A 11 -6.60 8.47 -0.05
N TRP A 12 -5.45 8.47 -0.71
CA TRP A 12 -4.68 7.26 -0.94
C TRP A 12 -3.19 7.50 -0.81
N LEU A 13 -2.46 6.44 -0.47
CA LEU A 13 -1.00 6.47 -0.36
C LEU A 13 -0.38 5.63 -1.47
N SER A 14 0.58 6.23 -2.18
CA SER A 14 1.52 5.48 -3.01
C SER A 14 2.76 5.19 -2.17
N ILE A 15 2.91 3.94 -1.73
CA ILE A 15 4.07 3.44 -0.98
C ILE A 15 4.96 2.67 -1.95
N GLU A 16 5.47 3.40 -2.93
CA GLU A 16 6.40 2.88 -3.92
C GLU A 16 7.40 3.95 -4.39
N PRO A 17 8.68 3.59 -4.59
CA PRO A 17 9.25 2.30 -4.21
C PRO A 17 9.33 2.15 -2.68
N LEU A 18 9.01 0.96 -2.16
CA LEU A 18 9.20 0.65 -0.75
C LEU A 18 10.67 0.32 -0.49
N LEU A 19 11.39 1.23 0.15
CA LEU A 19 12.85 1.16 0.33
C LEU A 19 13.28 0.76 1.74
N GLY A 20 12.32 0.57 2.64
CA GLY A 20 12.56 0.24 4.04
C GLY A 20 11.26 -0.04 4.76
N ASP A 21 11.37 -0.53 5.99
CA ASP A 21 10.23 -0.66 6.88
C ASP A 21 9.75 0.73 7.31
N LEU A 22 8.47 1.02 7.10
CA LEU A 22 7.84 2.27 7.52
C LEU A 22 7.31 2.20 8.96
N GLY A 23 7.39 1.03 9.61
CA GLY A 23 6.83 0.79 10.92
C GLY A 23 5.31 0.93 10.89
N LYS A 24 4.76 1.56 11.93
CA LYS A 24 3.32 1.75 12.08
C LYS A 24 2.84 2.93 11.25
N LEU A 25 1.95 2.65 10.30
CA LEU A 25 1.23 3.65 9.53
C LEU A 25 0.04 4.19 10.32
N ASP A 26 -0.16 5.50 10.23
CA ASP A 26 -1.39 6.14 10.66
C ASP A 26 -2.41 6.08 9.52
N LEU A 27 -3.20 4.99 9.49
CA LEU A 27 -4.22 4.73 8.47
C LEU A 27 -5.63 5.17 8.88
N LYS A 28 -5.86 5.39 10.19
CA LYS A 28 -7.19 5.59 10.74
C LYS A 28 -7.73 6.99 10.45
N SER A 29 -9.04 7.08 10.27
CA SER A 29 -9.79 8.33 10.39
C SER A 29 -9.89 8.72 11.86
N GLY A 30 -9.47 9.94 12.18
CA GLY A 30 -9.94 10.59 13.41
C GLY A 30 -11.27 11.28 13.11
N MET A 31 -12.11 11.54 14.12
CA MET A 31 -13.36 12.33 13.94
C MET A 31 -13.12 13.71 13.27
N ILE A 32 -11.88 14.20 13.32
CA ILE A 32 -11.41 15.49 12.81
C ILE A 32 -10.53 15.39 11.55
N TYR A 33 -10.00 14.20 11.22
CA TYR A 33 -9.09 13.99 10.09
C TYR A 33 -9.61 12.90 9.15
N GLY A 34 -9.60 13.16 7.83
CA GLY A 34 -9.94 12.14 6.84
C GLY A 34 -8.97 10.96 6.90
N GLY A 35 -9.51 9.73 6.94
CA GLY A 35 -8.73 8.49 6.90
C GLY A 35 -8.14 8.21 5.51
N ILE A 36 -7.31 7.18 5.42
CA ILE A 36 -6.79 6.66 4.14
C ILE A 36 -7.76 5.61 3.61
N ASP A 37 -8.17 5.75 2.36
CA ASP A 37 -9.12 4.83 1.72
C ASP A 37 -8.42 3.69 0.97
N TRP A 38 -7.21 3.97 0.47
CA TRP A 38 -6.48 3.03 -0.38
C TRP A 38 -4.96 3.18 -0.27
N VAL A 39 -4.26 2.06 -0.31
CA VAL A 39 -2.79 2.01 -0.34
C VAL A 39 -2.35 1.21 -1.56
N VAL A 40 -1.46 1.78 -2.35
CA VAL A 40 -0.70 1.04 -3.37
C VAL A 40 0.70 0.81 -2.82
N VAL A 41 1.19 -0.43 -2.87
CA VAL A 41 2.52 -0.78 -2.36
C VAL A 41 3.29 -1.61 -3.39
N GLY A 42 4.60 -1.35 -3.50
CA GLY A 42 5.45 -2.16 -4.37
C GLY A 42 6.94 -1.82 -4.31
N CYS A 43 7.76 -2.76 -4.79
CA CYS A 43 9.20 -2.57 -4.92
C CYS A 43 9.58 -1.62 -6.07
N GLU A 44 10.84 -1.17 -6.12
CA GLU A 44 11.37 -0.37 -7.21
C GLU A 44 11.45 -1.16 -8.54
N SER A 45 11.15 -0.50 -9.66
CA SER A 45 11.25 -1.08 -10.99
C SER A 45 12.61 -0.85 -11.66
N GLY A 46 12.96 -1.71 -12.62
CA GLY A 46 14.09 -1.47 -13.53
C GLY A 46 15.40 -2.18 -13.13
N PRO A 47 16.44 -2.08 -13.99
CA PRO A 47 17.78 -2.52 -13.64
C PRO A 47 18.34 -1.66 -12.50
N ASN A 48 19.18 -2.24 -11.64
CA ASN A 48 19.76 -1.58 -10.46
C ASN A 48 18.76 -1.13 -9.38
N ARG A 49 17.56 -1.71 -9.36
CA ARG A 49 16.59 -1.44 -8.30
C ARG A 49 17.17 -1.74 -6.92
N ARG A 50 16.76 -0.95 -5.93
CA ARG A 50 17.08 -1.21 -4.53
C ARG A 50 16.27 -2.41 -4.02
N PRO A 51 16.89 -3.31 -3.22
CA PRO A 51 16.18 -4.46 -2.68
C PRO A 51 14.99 -4.03 -1.82
N CYS A 52 13.85 -4.68 -2.05
CA CYS A 52 12.67 -4.55 -1.21
C CYS A 52 12.43 -5.88 -0.49
N LYS A 53 12.33 -5.87 0.83
CA LYS A 53 12.01 -7.08 1.58
C LYS A 53 10.51 -7.39 1.50
N ILE A 54 10.16 -8.67 1.32
CA ILE A 54 8.76 -9.11 1.24
C ILE A 54 8.02 -8.80 2.55
N GLU A 55 8.71 -8.91 3.68
CA GLU A 55 8.20 -8.67 5.02
C GLU A 55 7.73 -7.22 5.20
N TRP A 56 8.33 -6.26 4.49
CA TRP A 56 7.88 -4.86 4.50
C TRP A 56 6.53 -4.73 3.81
N ILE A 57 6.34 -5.36 2.65
CA ILE A 57 5.06 -5.34 1.93
C ILE A 57 3.98 -6.05 2.76
N GLU A 58 4.32 -7.19 3.37
CA GLU A 58 3.41 -7.92 4.26
C GLU A 58 2.98 -7.08 5.47
N SER A 59 3.89 -6.33 6.08
CA SER A 59 3.57 -5.41 7.18
C SER A 59 2.53 -4.37 6.75
N ILE A 60 2.68 -3.78 5.56
CA ILE A 60 1.74 -2.80 5.03
C ILE A 60 0.37 -3.42 4.75
N VAL A 61 0.33 -4.61 4.13
CA VAL A 61 -0.92 -5.34 3.86
C VAL A 61 -1.66 -5.65 5.16
N LYS A 62 -0.98 -6.20 6.17
CA LYS A 62 -1.56 -6.51 7.48
C LYS A 62 -2.10 -5.26 8.18
N GLN A 63 -1.40 -4.13 8.08
CA GLN A 63 -1.86 -2.87 8.66
C GLN A 63 -3.10 -2.33 7.94
N CYS A 64 -3.17 -2.46 6.61
CA CYS A 64 -4.35 -2.09 5.85
C CYS A 64 -5.55 -2.97 6.19
N GLU A 65 -5.36 -4.29 6.27
CA GLU A 65 -6.39 -5.24 6.71
C GLU A 65 -6.92 -4.92 8.11
N ALA A 66 -6.04 -4.66 9.07
CA ALA A 66 -6.41 -4.32 10.44
C ALA A 66 -7.14 -2.95 10.56
N ALA A 67 -6.98 -2.07 9.58
CA ALA A 67 -7.58 -0.75 9.54
C ALA A 67 -8.80 -0.66 8.60
N ASP A 68 -9.20 -1.76 7.97
CA ASP A 68 -10.22 -1.80 6.89
C ASP A 68 -9.94 -0.81 5.75
N VAL A 69 -8.66 -0.67 5.39
CA VAL A 69 -8.19 0.16 4.27
C VAL A 69 -7.93 -0.73 3.07
N LYS A 70 -8.39 -0.33 1.88
CA LYS A 70 -8.13 -1.10 0.67
C LYS A 70 -6.63 -1.10 0.35
N VAL A 71 -6.10 -2.23 -0.11
CA VAL A 71 -4.68 -2.32 -0.50
C VAL A 71 -4.50 -2.98 -1.86
N TYR A 72 -3.54 -2.48 -2.63
CA TYR A 72 -3.13 -3.01 -3.92
C TYR A 72 -1.62 -3.28 -3.91
N VAL A 73 -1.25 -4.57 -3.96
CA VAL A 73 0.14 -4.99 -4.13
C VAL A 73 0.46 -4.96 -5.63
N LYS A 74 1.27 -3.98 -6.03
CA LYS A 74 1.60 -3.75 -7.43
C LYS A 74 2.63 -4.74 -7.94
N GLN A 75 3.75 -4.85 -7.23
CA GLN A 75 4.89 -5.69 -7.58
C GLN A 75 5.76 -5.96 -6.36
N ILE A 76 6.40 -7.12 -6.34
CA ILE A 76 7.28 -7.56 -5.25
C ILE A 76 8.70 -7.83 -5.77
N ASP A 77 9.67 -7.89 -4.84
CA ASP A 77 11.03 -8.30 -5.16
C ASP A 77 11.31 -9.70 -4.60
N THR A 78 11.64 -10.64 -5.48
CA THR A 78 12.01 -12.03 -5.15
C THR A 78 13.44 -12.35 -5.62
N GLY A 79 14.29 -11.33 -5.76
CA GLY A 79 15.53 -11.38 -6.54
C GLY A 79 15.34 -10.90 -7.99
N LYS A 80 14.10 -10.87 -8.45
CA LYS A 80 13.61 -10.15 -9.64
C LYS A 80 12.33 -9.39 -9.30
N VAL A 81 12.02 -8.35 -10.08
CA VAL A 81 10.69 -7.71 -10.01
C VAL A 81 9.66 -8.71 -10.52
N GLU A 82 8.71 -9.09 -9.67
CA GLU A 82 7.58 -9.93 -10.04
C GLU A 82 6.31 -9.08 -10.05
N LYS A 83 5.56 -9.16 -11.16
CA LYS A 83 4.32 -8.41 -11.42
C LYS A 83 3.12 -9.33 -11.61
N ASP A 84 3.38 -10.60 -11.91
CA ASP A 84 2.35 -11.62 -12.02
C ASP A 84 1.90 -12.02 -10.62
N ILE A 85 0.71 -11.54 -10.25
CA ILE A 85 0.12 -11.75 -8.93
C ILE A 85 0.03 -13.22 -8.54
N ASN A 86 -0.12 -14.13 -9.52
CA ASN A 86 -0.24 -15.56 -9.24
C ASN A 86 1.05 -16.14 -8.66
N LYS A 87 2.19 -15.47 -8.87
CA LYS A 87 3.50 -15.85 -8.33
C LYS A 87 3.83 -15.18 -7.01
N PHE A 88 2.98 -14.28 -6.52
CA PHE A 88 3.19 -13.69 -5.20
C PHE A 88 2.88 -14.72 -4.12
N PRO A 89 3.51 -14.61 -2.92
CA PRO A 89 3.03 -15.32 -1.74
C PRO A 89 1.52 -15.11 -1.57
N LYS A 90 0.78 -16.13 -1.13
CA LYS A 90 -0.69 -16.13 -1.13
C LYS A 90 -1.29 -14.93 -0.39
N GLN A 91 -0.69 -14.54 0.73
CA GLN A 91 -1.05 -13.38 1.53
C GLN A 91 -0.83 -12.02 0.83
N LEU A 92 -0.02 -11.98 -0.23
CA LEU A 92 0.25 -10.78 -1.02
C LEU A 92 -0.52 -10.74 -2.34
N GLN A 93 -1.36 -11.74 -2.63
CA GLN A 93 -2.22 -11.77 -3.83
C GLN A 93 -3.42 -10.83 -3.66
N VAL A 94 -3.16 -9.55 -3.37
CA VAL A 94 -4.18 -8.54 -3.02
C VAL A 94 -4.17 -7.39 -4.02
N ARG A 95 -5.30 -7.15 -4.68
CA ARG A 95 -5.53 -6.04 -5.63
C ARG A 95 -6.92 -5.45 -5.44
N GLN A 96 -7.17 -4.92 -4.25
CA GLN A 96 -8.44 -4.25 -3.97
C GLN A 96 -8.45 -2.88 -4.67
N ALA A 97 -9.55 -2.57 -5.36
CA ALA A 97 -9.77 -1.27 -5.98
C ALA A 97 -10.64 -0.38 -5.06
N LEU A 98 -10.49 0.93 -5.19
CA LEU A 98 -11.46 1.88 -4.63
C LEU A 98 -12.83 1.66 -5.27
N SER A 99 -13.89 1.68 -4.45
CA SER A 99 -15.26 1.73 -4.98
C SER A 99 -15.52 3.12 -5.57
N PRO A 100 -16.26 3.21 -6.69
CA PRO A 100 -16.58 4.48 -7.34
C PRO A 100 -17.60 5.33 -6.57
N GLU A 101 -18.09 4.88 -5.42
CA GLU A 101 -19.33 5.37 -4.80
C GLU A 101 -19.11 6.51 -3.79
N ARG A 102 -17.88 7.04 -3.70
CA ARG A 102 -17.55 8.28 -2.99
C ARG A 102 -17.09 9.35 -4.00
N THR A 103 -17.98 9.78 -4.88
CA THR A 103 -17.79 11.00 -5.69
C THR A 103 -18.53 12.18 -5.08
#